data_AF-C1FIV8-F1
#
_entry.id   AF-C1FIV8-F1
#
_cell.length_a   1.000
_cell.length_b   1.000
_cell.length_c   1.000
_cell.angle_alpha   90.00
_cell.angle_beta   90.00
_cell.angle_gamma   90.00
#
_symmetry.space_group_name_H-M   'P 1'
#
loop_
_entity.id
_entity.type
_entity.pdbx_description
1 polymer ?
#
loop_
_entity_poly.entity_id
_entity_poly.type
_entity_poly.pdbx_seq_one_letter_code
_entity_poly.pdbx_strand_id
1 'polypeptide(L)'
;RDIAALFKLFDADENTRSAILIDLYFNTLAYATKSGFNTEKSSTWLAIVKAVHEKATGELQTIGNSFEFFKLLMLQSSVHRPPYSLGIFTYAEMKDLTEYMLSTYFRHYKLYQYAFTKLVRMDVKLASPVLETAPTPFELLGVAFPDSEWAEKQAEIKAKIEEERRKAEEEAAAKEEAEREARIKAEYDAAIPEEVSTRVSEALAQSMKEMKEQLEARFKEQEEALLAKIAELEA
;
A
#
# COMPACT_ATOMS: atom_id res chain seq x y z
N ARG A 1 -4.19 -33.50 -3.62
CA ARG A 1 -4.71 -32.61 -4.69
C ARG A 1 -5.60 -31.51 -4.11
N ASP A 2 -6.39 -31.80 -3.07
CA ASP A 2 -7.32 -30.82 -2.48
C ASP A 2 -6.63 -29.61 -1.81
N ILE A 3 -5.45 -29.78 -1.22
CA ILE A 3 -4.68 -28.68 -0.59
C ILE A 3 -4.26 -27.63 -1.63
N ALA A 4 -3.87 -28.06 -2.84
CA ALA A 4 -3.47 -27.14 -3.90
C ALA A 4 -4.64 -26.26 -4.36
N ALA A 5 -5.85 -26.83 -4.44
CA ALA A 5 -7.06 -26.09 -4.75
C ALA A 5 -7.44 -25.10 -3.64
N LEU A 6 -7.31 -25.51 -2.37
CA LEU A 6 -7.62 -24.67 -1.21
C LEU A 6 -6.77 -23.39 -1.17
N PHE A 7 -5.50 -23.49 -1.52
CA PHE A 7 -4.57 -22.35 -1.52
C PHE A 7 -4.39 -21.68 -2.88
N LYS A 8 -5.18 -22.08 -3.89
CA LYS A 8 -5.08 -21.57 -5.28
C LYS A 8 -3.68 -21.74 -5.88
N LEU A 9 -2.98 -22.81 -5.50
CA LEU A 9 -1.64 -23.17 -5.98
C LEU A 9 -1.73 -24.20 -7.11
N PHE A 10 -2.47 -23.87 -8.17
CA PHE A 10 -2.68 -24.78 -9.31
C PHE A 10 -1.41 -24.96 -10.16
N ASP A 11 -0.50 -23.98 -10.12
CA ASP A 11 0.75 -23.97 -10.87
C ASP A 11 1.84 -24.85 -10.24
N ALA A 12 1.48 -25.80 -9.38
CA ALA A 12 2.45 -26.66 -8.69
C ALA A 12 3.32 -27.47 -9.63
N ASP A 13 2.77 -27.88 -10.78
CA ASP A 13 3.48 -28.67 -11.79
C ASP A 13 4.48 -27.81 -12.60
N GLU A 14 4.25 -26.50 -12.70
CA GLU A 14 5.09 -25.56 -13.48
C GLU A 14 6.04 -24.74 -12.60
N ASN A 15 5.63 -24.43 -11.37
CA ASN A 15 6.36 -23.57 -10.45
C ASN A 15 6.85 -24.36 -9.23
N THR A 16 8.17 -24.57 -9.19
CA THR A 16 8.85 -25.29 -8.10
C THR A 16 8.61 -24.67 -6.73
N ARG A 17 8.38 -23.35 -6.64
CA ARG A 17 8.06 -22.67 -5.36
C ARG A 17 6.69 -23.10 -4.85
N SER A 18 5.70 -23.21 -5.73
CA SER A 18 4.36 -23.68 -5.39
C SER A 18 4.38 -25.14 -4.91
N ALA A 19 5.20 -25.98 -5.53
CA ALA A 19 5.41 -27.36 -5.08
C ALA A 19 6.00 -27.44 -3.66
N ILE A 20 7.01 -26.60 -3.36
CA ILE A 20 7.62 -26.50 -2.03
C ILE A 20 6.58 -26.08 -0.97
N LEU A 21 5.71 -25.10 -1.29
CA LEU A 21 4.64 -24.67 -0.38
C LEU A 21 3.64 -25.79 -0.08
N ILE A 22 3.24 -26.54 -1.11
CA ILE A 22 2.30 -27.66 -0.95
C ILE A 22 2.92 -28.74 -0.07
N ASP A 23 4.19 -29.06 -0.25
CA ASP A 23 4.89 -30.03 0.61
C ASP A 23 4.97 -29.54 2.06
N LEU A 24 5.30 -28.25 2.28
CA LEU A 24 5.29 -27.66 3.61
C LEU A 24 3.92 -27.78 4.29
N TYR A 25 2.84 -27.40 3.60
CA TYR A 25 1.48 -27.48 4.15
C TYR A 25 1.01 -28.92 4.36
N PHE A 26 1.36 -29.82 3.45
CA PHE A 26 1.07 -31.24 3.59
C PHE A 26 1.76 -31.84 4.82
N ASN A 27 3.06 -31.59 5.02
CA ASN A 27 3.79 -32.08 6.18
C ASN A 27 3.25 -31.50 7.49
N THR A 28 2.86 -30.22 7.48
CA THR A 28 2.25 -29.52 8.62
C THR A 28 0.93 -30.17 9.04
N LEU A 29 0.06 -30.48 8.07
CA LEU A 29 -1.20 -31.18 8.32
C LEU A 29 -0.98 -32.64 8.71
N ALA A 30 -0.04 -33.34 8.07
CA ALA A 30 0.30 -34.71 8.42
C ALA A 30 0.80 -34.83 9.87
N TYR A 31 1.55 -33.84 10.36
CA TYR A 31 1.94 -33.76 11.76
C TYR A 31 0.73 -33.54 12.68
N ALA A 32 -0.16 -32.60 12.33
CA ALA A 32 -1.37 -32.35 13.11
C ALA A 32 -2.27 -33.59 13.23
N THR A 33 -2.41 -34.37 12.14
CA THR A 33 -3.14 -35.65 12.15
C THR A 33 -2.45 -36.69 13.03
N LYS A 34 -1.11 -36.79 12.98
CA LYS A 34 -0.34 -37.72 13.83
C LYS A 34 -0.45 -37.37 15.31
N SER A 35 -0.52 -36.10 15.65
CA SER A 35 -0.69 -35.61 17.03
C SER A 35 -2.13 -35.69 17.54
N GLY A 36 -3.09 -36.15 16.72
CA GLY A 36 -4.49 -36.31 17.13
C GLY A 36 -5.23 -34.99 17.33
N PHE A 37 -4.83 -33.93 16.64
CA PHE A 37 -5.43 -32.60 16.78
C PHE A 37 -6.84 -32.52 16.19
N ASN A 38 -7.71 -31.76 16.87
CA ASN A 38 -9.03 -31.40 16.36
C ASN A 38 -8.89 -30.46 15.14
N THR A 39 -9.96 -30.36 14.34
CA THR A 39 -10.02 -29.51 13.13
C THR A 39 -9.60 -28.06 13.41
N GLU A 40 -10.03 -27.48 14.54
CA GLU A 40 -9.66 -26.12 14.95
C GLU A 40 -8.18 -25.97 15.28
N LYS A 41 -7.58 -26.97 15.94
CA LYS A 41 -6.15 -26.98 16.24
C LYS A 41 -5.33 -27.14 14.97
N SER A 42 -5.74 -28.05 14.08
CA SER A 42 -5.06 -28.28 12.80
C SER A 42 -5.14 -27.07 11.87
N SER A 43 -6.29 -26.38 11.81
CA SER A 43 -6.44 -25.15 11.01
C SER A 43 -5.58 -24.00 11.57
N THR A 44 -5.58 -23.82 12.89
CA THR A 44 -4.75 -22.82 13.57
C THR A 44 -3.27 -23.11 13.36
N TRP A 45 -2.87 -24.38 13.46
CA TRP A 45 -1.48 -24.79 13.24
C TRP A 45 -1.00 -24.46 11.83
N LEU A 46 -1.79 -24.83 10.83
CA LEU A 46 -1.49 -24.52 9.44
C LEU A 46 -1.43 -23.00 9.20
N ALA A 47 -2.33 -22.23 9.81
CA ALA A 47 -2.35 -20.78 9.72
C ALA A 47 -1.08 -20.14 10.31
N ILE A 48 -0.60 -20.63 11.46
CA ILE A 48 0.66 -20.17 12.07
C ILE A 48 1.84 -20.43 11.12
N VAL A 49 1.99 -21.65 10.62
CA VAL A 49 3.12 -22.00 9.72
C VAL A 49 3.06 -21.18 8.44
N LYS A 50 1.87 -21.01 7.86
CA LYS A 50 1.66 -20.15 6.69
C LYS A 50 2.07 -18.70 6.96
N ALA A 51 1.59 -18.11 8.05
CA ALA A 51 1.91 -16.72 8.40
C ALA A 51 3.41 -16.50 8.63
N VAL A 52 4.07 -17.44 9.32
CA VAL A 52 5.53 -17.40 9.53
C VAL A 52 6.27 -17.47 8.20
N HIS A 53 5.85 -18.34 7.29
CA HIS A 53 6.50 -18.49 5.99
C HIS A 53 6.29 -17.28 5.08
N GLU A 54 5.08 -16.75 5.00
CA GLU A 54 4.76 -15.55 4.21
C GLU A 54 5.55 -14.33 4.70
N LYS A 55 5.63 -14.14 6.02
CA LYS A 55 6.43 -13.05 6.59
C LYS A 55 7.93 -13.24 6.38
N ALA A 56 8.43 -14.46 6.59
CA ALA A 56 9.85 -14.80 6.40
C ALA A 56 10.33 -14.54 4.96
N THR A 57 9.49 -14.89 3.98
CA THR A 57 9.82 -14.75 2.56
C THR A 57 9.55 -13.33 2.02
N GLY A 58 8.47 -12.67 2.46
CA GLY A 58 8.11 -11.32 2.03
C GLY A 58 9.06 -10.23 2.54
N GLU A 59 9.46 -10.30 3.81
CA GLU A 59 10.34 -9.31 4.44
C GLU A 59 11.82 -9.75 4.48
N LEU A 60 12.16 -10.92 3.93
CA LEU A 60 13.51 -11.51 4.01
C LEU A 60 14.07 -11.56 5.44
N GLN A 61 13.22 -11.96 6.40
CA GLN A 61 13.57 -11.93 7.82
C GLN A 61 14.74 -12.86 8.16
N THR A 62 15.54 -12.47 9.16
CA THR A 62 16.54 -13.37 9.75
C THR A 62 15.86 -14.52 10.51
N ILE A 63 16.60 -15.62 10.73
CA ILE A 63 16.10 -16.79 11.49
C ILE A 63 15.58 -16.36 12.86
N GLY A 64 16.32 -15.51 13.58
CA GLY A 64 15.94 -15.03 14.91
C GLY A 64 14.63 -14.25 14.89
N ASN A 65 14.48 -13.31 13.94
CA ASN A 65 13.26 -12.50 13.83
C ASN A 65 12.03 -13.35 13.45
N SER A 66 12.22 -14.31 12.55
CA SER A 66 11.15 -15.24 12.16
C SER A 66 10.75 -16.16 13.32
N PHE A 67 11.72 -16.60 14.15
CA PHE A 67 11.44 -17.39 15.34
C PHE A 67 10.72 -16.58 16.44
N GLU A 68 11.10 -15.33 16.66
CA GLU A 68 10.37 -14.43 17.58
C GLU A 68 8.93 -14.20 17.11
N PHE A 69 8.72 -14.05 15.80
CA PHE A 69 7.36 -13.95 15.24
C PHE A 69 6.55 -15.24 15.45
N PHE A 70 7.16 -16.42 15.21
CA PHE A 70 6.53 -17.71 15.51
C PHE A 70 6.16 -17.82 16.99
N LYS A 71 7.07 -17.46 17.89
CA LYS A 71 6.85 -17.47 19.34
C LYS A 71 5.68 -16.57 19.73
N LEU A 72 5.58 -15.38 19.16
CA LEU A 72 4.46 -14.47 19.37
C LEU A 72 3.13 -15.09 18.96
N LEU A 73 3.06 -15.72 17.78
CA LEU A 73 1.85 -16.40 17.30
C LEU A 73 1.45 -17.60 18.18
N MET A 74 2.43 -18.38 18.66
CA MET A 74 2.19 -19.49 19.59
C MET A 74 1.64 -19.00 20.92
N LEU A 75 2.18 -17.91 21.47
CA LEU A 75 1.69 -17.30 22.70
C LEU A 75 0.26 -16.78 22.54
N GLN A 76 -0.04 -16.08 21.44
CA GLN A 76 -1.39 -15.62 21.12
C GLN A 76 -2.38 -16.78 21.00
N SER A 77 -1.94 -17.90 20.42
CA SER A 77 -2.82 -19.05 20.20
C SER A 77 -3.05 -19.90 21.46
N SER A 78 -2.25 -19.72 22.52
CA SER A 78 -2.34 -20.50 23.76
C SER A 78 -2.96 -19.73 24.92
N VAL A 79 -2.73 -18.42 25.01
CA VAL A 79 -3.33 -17.59 26.07
C VAL A 79 -4.80 -17.34 25.74
N HIS A 80 -5.70 -17.66 26.67
CA HIS A 80 -7.12 -17.31 26.56
C HIS A 80 -7.32 -15.85 27.00
N ARG A 81 -7.55 -14.95 26.05
CA ARG A 81 -7.81 -13.51 26.30
C ARG A 81 -8.87 -12.98 25.32
N PRO A 82 -10.17 -13.24 25.57
CA PRO A 82 -11.24 -12.60 24.80
C PRO A 82 -11.10 -11.06 24.88
N PRO A 83 -11.27 -10.28 23.79
CA PRO A 83 -11.68 -10.61 22.42
C PRO A 83 -10.55 -11.03 21.45
N TYR A 84 -9.30 -11.14 21.91
CA TYR A 84 -8.12 -11.29 21.04
C TYR A 84 -7.66 -12.73 20.81
N SER A 85 -7.90 -13.65 21.75
CA SER A 85 -7.44 -15.03 21.64
C SER A 85 -8.29 -16.04 22.42
N LEU A 86 -8.45 -17.25 21.86
CA LEU A 86 -9.30 -18.31 22.39
C LEU A 86 -8.55 -19.38 23.21
N GLY A 87 -7.21 -19.39 23.22
CA GLY A 87 -6.42 -20.38 23.98
C GLY A 87 -6.59 -21.82 23.46
N ILE A 88 -6.28 -22.01 22.17
CA ILE A 88 -6.51 -23.24 21.40
C ILE A 88 -5.50 -24.34 21.77
N PHE A 89 -4.24 -23.97 22.03
CA PHE A 89 -3.17 -24.92 22.36
C PHE A 89 -2.85 -24.94 23.84
N THR A 90 -2.66 -26.16 24.37
CA THR A 90 -2.12 -26.38 25.71
C THR A 90 -0.60 -26.16 25.74
N TYR A 91 -0.04 -25.97 26.93
CA TYR A 91 1.40 -25.78 27.10
C TYR A 91 2.23 -26.99 26.63
N ALA A 92 1.74 -28.21 26.87
CA ALA A 92 2.41 -29.44 26.41
C ALA A 92 2.47 -29.49 24.87
N GLU A 93 1.32 -29.25 24.22
CA GLU A 93 1.24 -29.22 22.75
C GLU A 93 2.13 -28.11 22.15
N MET A 94 2.22 -26.94 22.82
CA MET A 94 3.10 -25.86 22.37
C MET A 94 4.57 -26.28 22.34
N LYS A 95 5.02 -27.03 23.35
CA LYS A 95 6.39 -27.53 23.41
C LYS A 95 6.68 -28.47 22.23
N ASP A 96 5.79 -29.42 21.99
CA ASP A 96 5.92 -30.40 20.90
C ASP A 96 5.89 -29.72 19.53
N LEU A 97 5.00 -28.74 19.33
CA LEU A 97 4.92 -27.93 18.11
C LEU A 97 6.18 -27.09 17.87
N THR A 98 6.75 -26.54 18.94
CA THR A 98 7.98 -25.75 18.87
C THR A 98 9.16 -26.65 18.47
N GLU A 99 9.27 -27.84 19.07
CA GLU A 99 10.31 -28.82 18.73
C GLU A 99 10.16 -29.33 17.28
N TYR A 100 8.92 -29.57 16.84
CA TYR A 100 8.63 -29.91 15.45
C TYR A 100 9.06 -28.79 14.48
N MET A 101 8.71 -27.52 14.76
CA MET A 101 9.12 -26.40 13.91
C MET A 101 10.62 -26.19 13.87
N LEU A 102 11.30 -26.36 15.01
CA LEU A 102 12.76 -26.26 15.08
C LEU A 102 13.45 -27.36 14.25
N SER A 103 12.96 -28.60 14.35
CA SER A 103 13.55 -29.76 13.67
C SER A 103 13.25 -29.82 12.16
N THR A 104 12.12 -29.26 11.72
CA THR A 104 11.68 -29.30 10.32
C THR A 104 11.87 -27.97 9.59
N TYR A 105 11.12 -26.94 9.97
CA TYR A 105 11.10 -25.66 9.27
C TYR A 105 12.39 -24.86 9.48
N PHE A 106 12.74 -24.57 10.74
CA PHE A 106 13.90 -23.71 11.04
C PHE A 106 15.23 -24.37 10.73
N ARG A 107 15.33 -25.71 10.83
CA ARG A 107 16.49 -26.47 10.35
C ARG A 107 16.81 -26.19 8.88
N HIS A 108 15.79 -26.03 8.05
CA HIS A 108 15.92 -25.81 6.61
C HIS A 108 15.63 -24.36 6.20
N TYR A 109 15.64 -23.40 7.14
CA TYR A 109 15.23 -22.01 6.90
C TYR A 109 16.01 -21.34 5.75
N LYS A 110 17.32 -21.58 5.67
CA LYS A 110 18.15 -21.01 4.60
C LYS A 110 17.75 -21.52 3.21
N LEU A 111 17.24 -22.75 3.10
CA LEU A 111 16.74 -23.30 1.84
C LEU A 111 15.46 -22.59 1.41
N TYR A 112 14.54 -22.35 2.35
CA TYR A 112 13.34 -21.54 2.09
C TYR A 112 13.72 -20.10 1.71
N GLN A 113 14.64 -19.45 2.42
CA GLN A 113 15.11 -18.13 2.01
C GLN A 113 15.66 -18.14 0.59
N TYR A 114 16.53 -19.08 0.25
CA TYR A 114 17.11 -19.16 -1.10
C TYR A 114 16.05 -19.38 -2.19
N ALA A 115 15.13 -20.33 -2.00
CA ALA A 115 14.12 -20.67 -3.01
C ALA A 115 13.10 -19.55 -3.26
N PHE A 116 12.79 -18.74 -2.25
CA PHE A 116 11.77 -17.69 -2.33
C PHE A 116 12.36 -16.28 -2.51
N THR A 117 13.67 -16.10 -2.36
CA THR A 117 14.34 -14.83 -2.67
C THR A 117 14.32 -14.59 -4.18
N LYS A 118 13.90 -13.39 -4.60
CA LYS A 118 13.98 -12.97 -6.00
C LYS A 118 15.46 -12.83 -6.39
N LEU A 119 15.95 -13.74 -7.23
CA LEU A 119 17.30 -13.67 -7.80
C LEU A 119 17.39 -12.45 -8.72
N VAL A 120 18.12 -11.42 -8.31
CA VAL A 120 18.49 -10.31 -9.19
C VAL A 120 19.73 -10.75 -9.97
N ARG A 121 19.56 -11.05 -11.27
CA ARG A 121 20.68 -11.30 -12.17
C ARG A 121 21.18 -9.95 -12.68
N MET A 122 22.44 -9.65 -12.40
CA MET A 122 23.13 -8.49 -12.96
C MET A 122 23.96 -8.95 -14.15
N ASP A 123 23.51 -8.60 -15.35
CA ASP A 123 24.27 -8.85 -16.57
C ASP A 123 25.34 -7.76 -16.72
N VAL A 124 26.58 -8.10 -16.39
CA VAL A 124 27.72 -7.20 -16.56
C VAL A 124 28.16 -7.26 -18.02
N LYS A 125 27.79 -6.24 -18.79
CA LYS A 125 28.37 -6.02 -20.11
C LYS A 125 29.59 -5.12 -19.95
N LEU A 126 30.74 -5.58 -20.42
CA LEU A 126 31.90 -4.72 -20.59
C LEU A 126 31.50 -3.62 -21.58
N ALA A 127 31.42 -2.37 -21.10
CA ALA A 127 31.36 -1.24 -21.99
C ALA A 127 32.60 -1.29 -22.88
N SER A 128 32.41 -1.08 -24.20
CA SER A 128 33.55 -0.81 -25.07
C SER A 128 34.40 0.28 -24.42
N PRO A 129 35.74 0.17 -24.41
CA PRO A 129 36.57 1.21 -23.84
C PRO A 129 36.15 2.53 -24.50
N VAL A 130 35.53 3.41 -23.71
CA VAL A 130 35.37 4.79 -24.10
C VAL A 130 36.78 5.33 -24.05
N LEU A 131 37.44 5.33 -25.20
CA LEU A 131 38.63 6.12 -25.37
C LEU A 131 38.13 7.55 -25.13
N GLU A 132 38.43 8.11 -23.96
CA GLU A 132 38.26 9.54 -23.71
C GLU A 132 39.24 10.26 -24.63
N THR A 133 38.94 10.28 -25.93
CA THR A 133 39.41 11.36 -26.78
C THR A 133 38.83 12.60 -26.15
N ALA A 134 39.71 13.50 -25.70
CA ALA A 134 39.30 14.77 -25.10
C ALA A 134 38.12 15.31 -25.90
N PRO A 135 36.96 15.56 -25.25
CA PRO A 135 35.82 16.13 -25.96
C PRO A 135 36.37 17.38 -26.64
N THR A 136 36.26 17.43 -27.97
CA THR A 136 36.61 18.55 -28.86
C THR A 136 37.65 19.53 -28.28
N PRO A 137 38.87 19.64 -28.82
CA PRO A 137 39.95 20.43 -28.22
C PRO A 137 39.38 21.70 -27.62
N PHE A 138 39.53 21.85 -26.28
CA PHE A 138 39.01 23.00 -25.54
C PHE A 138 39.21 24.24 -26.40
N GLU A 139 38.16 25.05 -26.56
CA GLU A 139 38.29 26.33 -27.23
C GLU A 139 39.53 27.01 -26.66
N LEU A 140 40.47 27.36 -27.55
CA LEU A 140 41.77 27.90 -27.17
C LEU A 140 41.55 28.99 -26.12
N LEU A 141 42.41 29.05 -25.08
CA LEU A 141 42.32 30.09 -24.03
C LEU A 141 42.23 31.54 -24.56
N GLY A 142 42.50 31.76 -25.85
CA GLY A 142 42.29 33.02 -26.55
C GLY A 142 40.83 33.39 -26.85
N VAL A 143 39.84 32.53 -26.56
CA VAL A 143 38.39 32.82 -26.68
C VAL A 143 37.75 32.97 -25.29
N ALA A 144 38.46 33.55 -24.34
CA ALA A 144 37.90 33.86 -23.03
C ALA A 144 36.75 34.88 -23.17
N PHE A 145 35.63 34.63 -22.49
CA PHE A 145 34.62 35.66 -22.30
C PHE A 145 35.25 36.85 -21.56
N PRO A 146 35.02 38.10 -22.00
CA PRO A 146 35.36 39.27 -21.21
C PRO A 146 34.75 39.17 -19.81
N ASP A 147 35.44 39.69 -18.78
CA ASP A 147 34.99 39.63 -17.38
C ASP A 147 33.56 40.17 -17.20
N SER A 148 33.14 41.13 -18.04
CA SER A 148 31.78 41.67 -18.06
C SER A 148 30.72 40.64 -18.50
N GLU A 149 30.98 39.91 -19.59
CA GLU A 149 30.05 38.90 -20.11
C GLU A 149 29.99 37.67 -19.19
N TRP A 150 31.11 37.36 -18.51
CA TRP A 150 31.15 36.30 -17.51
C TRP A 150 30.33 36.68 -16.26
N ALA A 151 30.43 37.92 -15.79
CA ALA A 151 29.65 38.41 -14.67
C ALA A 151 28.14 38.37 -14.94
N GLU A 152 27.72 38.72 -16.16
CA GLU A 152 26.31 38.64 -16.60
C GLU A 152 25.79 37.20 -16.60
N LYS A 153 26.56 36.25 -17.16
CA LYS A 153 26.18 34.82 -17.14
C LYS A 153 26.10 34.25 -15.72
N GLN A 154 27.04 34.64 -14.85
CA GLN A 154 27.00 34.24 -13.44
C GLN A 154 25.82 34.85 -12.69
N ALA A 155 25.43 36.09 -13.02
CA ALA A 155 24.24 36.73 -12.47
C ALA A 155 22.95 36.03 -12.95
N GLU A 156 22.88 35.65 -14.23
CA GLU A 156 21.73 34.93 -14.80
C GLU A 156 21.56 33.53 -14.17
N ILE A 157 22.68 32.80 -13.97
CA ILE A 157 22.67 31.49 -13.30
C ILE A 157 22.19 31.63 -11.84
N LYS A 158 22.70 32.63 -11.11
CA LYS A 158 22.26 32.90 -9.73
C LYS A 158 20.80 33.30 -9.66
N ALA A 159 20.31 34.10 -10.62
CA ALA A 159 18.91 34.50 -10.71
C ALA A 159 18.00 33.29 -10.96
N LYS A 160 18.40 32.37 -11.85
CA LYS A 160 17.66 31.12 -12.11
C LYS A 160 17.59 30.22 -10.88
N ILE A 161 18.71 30.07 -10.16
CA ILE A 161 18.77 29.28 -8.92
C ILE A 161 17.91 29.91 -7.83
N GLU A 162 17.92 31.24 -7.67
CA GLU A 162 17.09 31.94 -6.69
C GLU A 162 15.61 31.86 -7.05
N GLU A 163 15.25 31.94 -8.34
CA GLU A 163 13.87 31.77 -8.81
C GLU A 163 13.36 30.34 -8.57
N GLU A 164 14.18 29.32 -8.83
CA GLU A 164 13.85 27.92 -8.51
C GLU A 164 13.69 27.72 -7.00
N ARG A 165 14.58 28.32 -6.18
CA ARG A 165 14.46 28.24 -4.72
C ARG A 165 13.20 28.93 -4.22
N ARG A 166 12.85 30.11 -4.76
CA ARG A 166 11.63 30.83 -4.39
C ARG A 166 10.37 30.05 -4.79
N LYS A 167 10.35 29.42 -5.97
CA LYS A 167 9.25 28.54 -6.40
C LYS A 167 9.09 27.33 -5.48
N ALA A 168 10.21 26.72 -5.07
CA ALA A 168 10.18 25.59 -4.14
C ALA A 168 9.68 26.00 -2.73
N GLU A 169 10.09 27.17 -2.25
CA GLU A 169 9.62 27.74 -0.97
C GLU A 169 8.12 28.10 -1.02
N GLU A 170 7.64 28.71 -2.11
CA GLU A 170 6.21 29.00 -2.34
C GLU A 170 5.37 27.72 -2.43
N GLU A 171 5.84 26.68 -3.12
CA GLU A 171 5.15 25.38 -3.22
C GLU A 171 5.12 24.64 -1.87
N ALA A 172 6.19 24.75 -1.07
CA ALA A 172 6.24 24.19 0.28
C ALA A 172 5.26 24.91 1.23
N ALA A 173 5.20 26.25 1.17
CA ALA A 173 4.26 27.04 1.96
C ALA A 173 2.80 26.74 1.60
N ALA A 174 2.49 26.59 0.30
CA ALA A 174 1.14 26.23 -0.16
C ALA A 174 0.71 24.83 0.31
N LYS A 175 1.65 23.87 0.36
CA LYS A 175 1.38 22.52 0.90
C LYS A 175 1.12 22.57 2.40
N GLU A 176 1.89 23.35 3.16
CA GLU A 176 1.71 23.50 4.61
C GLU A 176 0.39 24.22 4.95
N GLU A 177 -0.01 25.21 4.15
CA GLU A 177 -1.30 25.91 4.30
C GLU A 177 -2.48 25.00 3.98
N ALA A 178 -2.41 24.23 2.88
CA ALA A 178 -3.43 23.24 2.55
C ALA A 178 -3.58 22.15 3.62
N GLU A 179 -2.47 21.71 4.23
CA GLU A 179 -2.50 20.75 5.34
C GLU A 179 -3.11 21.36 6.62
N ARG A 180 -2.82 22.64 6.91
CA ARG A 180 -3.47 23.37 8.01
C ARG A 180 -4.98 23.53 7.78
N GLU A 181 -5.40 23.91 6.58
CA GLU A 181 -6.82 24.03 6.24
C GLU A 181 -7.55 22.69 6.32
N ALA A 182 -6.93 21.61 5.83
CA ALA A 182 -7.49 20.27 5.94
C ALA A 182 -7.65 19.83 7.41
N ARG A 183 -6.69 20.17 8.27
CA ARG A 183 -6.78 19.87 9.71
C ARG A 183 -7.88 20.65 10.40
N ILE A 184 -7.98 21.96 10.13
CA ILE A 184 -9.03 22.82 10.71
C ILE A 184 -10.41 22.35 10.24
N LYS A 185 -10.54 21.98 8.95
CA LYS A 185 -11.80 21.45 8.40
C LYS A 185 -12.20 20.12 9.07
N ALA A 186 -11.26 19.19 9.24
CA ALA A 186 -11.54 17.92 9.90
C ALA A 186 -11.93 18.09 11.37
N GLU A 187 -11.34 19.05 12.08
CA GLU A 187 -11.69 19.38 13.47
C GLU A 187 -13.09 20.02 13.57
N TYR A 188 -13.43 20.91 12.63
CA TYR A 188 -14.78 21.49 12.54
C TYR A 188 -15.83 20.42 12.21
N ASP A 189 -15.55 19.54 11.24
CA ASP A 189 -16.45 18.45 10.85
C ASP A 189 -16.70 17.46 12.00
N ALA A 190 -15.70 17.20 12.84
CA ALA A 190 -15.82 16.35 14.03
C ALA A 190 -16.55 17.04 15.21
N ALA A 191 -16.51 18.37 15.27
CA ALA A 191 -17.16 19.16 16.33
C ALA A 191 -18.66 19.40 16.09
N ILE A 192 -19.16 19.13 14.88
CA ILE A 192 -20.59 19.26 14.56
C ILE A 192 -21.35 18.03 15.11
N PRO A 193 -22.32 18.21 16.02
CA PRO A 193 -23.16 17.11 16.49
C PRO A 193 -24.02 16.54 15.35
N GLU A 194 -24.16 15.20 15.28
CA GLU A 194 -24.95 14.53 14.23
C GLU A 194 -26.41 15.00 14.17
N GLU A 195 -26.98 15.43 15.29
CA GLU A 195 -28.34 16.00 15.39
C GLU A 195 -28.50 17.32 14.63
N VAL A 196 -27.43 18.12 14.49
CA VAL A 196 -27.46 19.39 13.75
C VAL A 196 -27.31 19.14 12.25
N SER A 197 -26.42 18.22 11.87
CA SER A 197 -26.21 17.84 10.46
C SER A 197 -27.49 17.29 9.82
N THR A 198 -28.19 16.39 10.52
CA THR A 198 -29.47 15.82 10.08
C THR A 198 -30.56 16.88 9.91
N ARG A 199 -30.79 17.73 10.92
CA ARG A 199 -31.79 18.81 10.82
C ARG A 199 -31.48 19.83 9.72
N VAL A 200 -30.21 20.18 9.52
CA VAL A 200 -29.79 21.08 8.44
C VAL A 200 -29.99 20.42 7.08
N SER A 201 -29.69 19.13 6.93
CA SER A 201 -29.91 18.39 5.69
C SER A 201 -31.40 18.29 5.31
N GLU A 202 -32.27 18.10 6.31
CA GLU A 202 -33.72 18.03 6.11
C GLU A 202 -34.31 19.41 5.74
N ALA A 203 -33.88 20.48 6.41
CA ALA A 203 -34.28 21.85 6.08
C ALA A 203 -33.75 22.29 4.70
N LEU A 204 -32.52 21.88 4.33
CA LEU A 204 -31.96 22.14 3.01
C LEU A 204 -32.74 21.39 1.92
N ALA A 205 -33.13 20.13 2.16
CA ALA A 205 -33.95 19.37 1.22
C ALA A 205 -35.34 20.00 1.04
N GLN A 206 -35.95 20.52 2.11
CA GLN A 206 -37.23 21.23 2.03
C GLN A 206 -37.09 22.53 1.23
N SER A 207 -36.09 23.36 1.53
CA SER A 207 -35.84 24.61 0.78
C SER A 207 -35.48 24.37 -0.69
N MET A 208 -34.72 23.32 -1.01
CA MET A 208 -34.45 22.92 -2.40
C MET A 208 -35.71 22.47 -3.12
N LYS A 209 -36.63 21.80 -2.43
CA LYS A 209 -37.92 21.38 -3.00
C LYS A 209 -38.82 22.58 -3.27
N GLU A 210 -38.94 23.51 -2.33
CA GLU A 210 -39.67 24.76 -2.50
C GLU A 210 -39.08 25.60 -3.64
N MET A 211 -37.75 25.70 -3.72
CA MET A 211 -37.06 26.38 -4.81
C MET A 211 -37.35 25.73 -6.15
N LYS A 212 -37.36 24.39 -6.22
CA LYS A 212 -37.69 23.65 -7.45
C LYS A 212 -39.13 23.89 -7.90
N GLU A 213 -40.08 23.87 -6.97
CA GLU A 213 -41.49 24.14 -7.27
C GLU A 213 -41.71 25.60 -7.74
N GLN A 214 -41.02 26.57 -7.13
CA GLN A 214 -41.01 27.96 -7.60
C GLN A 214 -40.39 28.10 -9.00
N LEU A 215 -39.33 27.34 -9.29
CA LEU A 215 -38.68 27.34 -10.60
C LEU A 215 -39.62 26.76 -11.66
N GLU A 216 -40.26 25.63 -11.38
CA GLU A 216 -41.22 24.97 -12.29
C GLU A 216 -42.45 25.85 -12.57
N ALA A 217 -42.96 26.57 -11.56
CA ALA A 217 -44.04 27.54 -11.74
C ALA A 217 -43.61 28.71 -12.64
N ARG A 218 -42.41 29.29 -12.40
CA ARG A 218 -41.86 30.34 -13.28
C ARG A 218 -41.62 29.86 -14.69
N PHE A 219 -41.16 28.62 -14.87
CA PHE A 219 -40.98 28.05 -16.20
C PHE A 219 -42.31 27.89 -16.93
N LYS A 220 -43.37 27.42 -16.27
CA LYS A 220 -44.71 27.33 -16.89
C LYS A 220 -45.28 28.69 -17.27
N GLU A 221 -45.17 29.69 -16.39
CA GLU A 221 -45.60 31.06 -16.72
C GLU A 221 -44.84 31.62 -17.93
N GLN A 222 -43.54 31.35 -18.03
CA GLN A 222 -42.73 31.73 -19.19
C GLN A 222 -43.13 30.97 -20.46
N GLU A 223 -43.42 29.68 -20.36
CA GLU A 223 -43.91 28.87 -21.48
C GLU A 223 -45.27 29.35 -21.99
N GLU A 224 -46.22 29.64 -21.10
CA GLU A 224 -47.55 30.17 -21.46
C GLU A 224 -47.45 31.58 -22.09
N ALA A 225 -46.60 32.45 -21.55
CA ALA A 225 -46.35 33.77 -22.13
C ALA A 225 -45.70 33.69 -23.52
N LEU A 226 -44.81 32.71 -23.74
CA LEU A 226 -44.21 32.45 -25.04
C LEU A 226 -45.23 31.87 -26.03
N LEU A 227 -46.08 30.94 -25.59
CA LEU A 227 -47.15 30.37 -26.41
C LEU A 227 -48.20 31.41 -26.81
N ALA A 228 -48.57 32.31 -25.90
CA ALA A 228 -49.47 33.42 -26.21
C ALA A 228 -48.88 34.38 -27.26
N LYS A 229 -47.58 34.70 -27.15
CA LYS A 229 -46.87 35.50 -28.16
C LYS A 229 -46.79 34.80 -29.52
N ILE A 230 -46.63 33.47 -29.55
CA ILE A 230 -46.63 32.69 -30.79
C ILE A 230 -48.03 32.73 -31.43
N ALA A 231 -49.10 32.57 -30.65
CA ALA A 231 -50.48 32.64 -31.14
C ALA A 231 -50.87 34.04 -31.69
N GLU A 232 -50.36 35.12 -31.10
CA GLU A 232 -50.51 36.48 -31.64
C GLU A 232 -49.77 36.72 -32.95
N LEU A 233 -48.71 35.95 -33.24
CA LEU A 233 -47.92 36.05 -34.48
C LEU A 233 -48.45 35.16 -35.61
N GLU A 234 -49.29 34.17 -35.30
CA GLU A 234 -49.88 33.23 -36.26
C GLU A 234 -51.30 33.64 -36.74
N ALA A 235 -51.90 34.69 -36.17
CA ALA A 235 -53.17 35.29 -36.59
C ALA A 235 -52.97 36.51 -37.51
#